data_AF-A0A1I3XL33-F1
#
_entry.id   AF-A0A1I3XL33-F1
#
_cell.length_a   1.000
_cell.length_b   1.000
_cell.length_c   1.000
_cell.angle_alpha   90.00
_cell.angle_beta   90.00
_cell.angle_gamma   90.00
#
_symmetry.space_group_name_H-M   'P 1'
#
loop_
_entity.id
_entity.type
_entity.pdbx_description
1 polymer ?
#
loop_
_entity_poly.entity_id
_entity_poly.type
_entity_poly.pdbx_seq_one_letter_code
_entity_poly.pdbx_strand_id
1 'polypeptide(L)'
;MTGHPQVPGRRAARARDRAARTAAQAVVLALVAGGTSAFAAMHKDVTVDVDGTEVNVRTFGRTVADVLAAGDIEVTEGDLVAPGLDQPVGRTGQVVVRHGREIDVEVDGRPQSVWTTALTVGEAVEELGLREGVRLSASRSAAVGRDVLRVSTQKTVHLVVDGQVIDGVTSGSTVRDALREIGLVLEEADQVSVPLDAAAVDGLVVLVTRAVTSGETVTEAVPFEVQEIEDPTLVKGNKVVKNAGRAGQRTTTYSLDVVGGVVVGRSVLASVETVAPVHQVVRVGTAELPDPATVAVEPGTAQAMGKEMAAARGWGDDQFACLLSLWNKESGWRWNAENRSSGAYGIPQSLPGSKMASAGADWRTNPATQISWGLGYIAGRYGTPCGAWAHSQAKGWY
;
A
#
# COMPACT_ATOMS: atom_id res chain seq x y z
N MET A 1 -87.25 28.19 130.66
CA MET A 1 -87.48 29.20 129.61
C MET A 1 -86.37 29.03 128.57
N THR A 2 -86.69 28.33 127.48
CA THR A 2 -86.83 28.88 126.09
C THR A 2 -85.50 29.10 125.36
N GLY A 3 -85.32 28.46 124.20
CA GLY A 3 -84.30 28.84 123.22
C GLY A 3 -83.93 27.75 122.21
N HIS A 4 -84.58 27.78 121.04
CA HIS A 4 -84.28 27.01 119.82
C HIS A 4 -82.99 27.52 119.11
N PRO A 5 -82.52 26.89 118.01
CA PRO A 5 -81.11 26.60 117.72
C PRO A 5 -80.42 27.66 116.85
N GLN A 6 -79.08 27.58 116.74
CA GLN A 6 -78.33 28.20 115.65
C GLN A 6 -77.39 27.19 114.98
N VAL A 7 -77.56 27.02 113.67
CA VAL A 7 -76.56 26.44 112.75
C VAL A 7 -75.85 27.60 112.05
N PRO A 8 -74.51 27.66 112.12
CA PRO A 8 -73.72 28.04 110.95
C PRO A 8 -72.42 27.18 110.86
N GLY A 9 -71.85 26.85 109.71
CA GLY A 9 -72.14 27.24 108.34
C GLY A 9 -71.35 26.39 107.34
N ARG A 10 -72.03 26.07 106.23
CA ARG A 10 -71.53 25.36 105.03
C ARG A 10 -70.40 26.10 104.25
N ARG A 11 -69.76 27.14 104.83
CA ARG A 11 -68.72 27.94 104.12
C ARG A 11 -67.30 27.37 104.25
N ALA A 12 -66.93 26.73 105.37
CA ALA A 12 -65.58 26.19 105.56
C ALA A 12 -65.31 24.92 104.73
N ALA A 13 -66.32 24.08 104.50
CA ALA A 13 -66.20 22.89 103.66
C ALA A 13 -66.01 23.23 102.16
N ARG A 14 -66.63 24.30 101.66
CA ARG A 14 -66.48 24.76 100.26
C ARG A 14 -65.11 25.38 99.95
N ALA A 15 -64.43 25.98 100.93
CA ALA A 15 -63.10 26.56 100.74
C ALA A 15 -61.99 25.50 100.69
N ARG A 16 -62.08 24.48 101.55
CA ARG A 16 -61.18 23.31 101.54
C ARG A 16 -61.28 22.50 100.25
N ASP A 17 -62.50 22.32 99.74
CA ASP A 17 -62.76 21.60 98.47
C ASP A 17 -62.24 22.38 97.24
N ARG A 18 -62.33 23.72 97.25
CA ARG A 18 -61.71 24.56 96.21
C ARG A 18 -60.19 24.52 96.25
N ALA A 19 -59.57 24.61 97.44
CA ALA A 19 -58.12 24.56 97.60
C ALA A 19 -57.54 23.18 97.20
N ALA A 20 -58.23 22.09 97.54
CA ALA A 20 -57.86 20.74 97.12
C ALA A 20 -57.97 20.57 95.59
N ARG A 21 -59.02 21.12 94.96
CA ARG A 21 -59.17 21.11 93.49
C ARG A 21 -58.10 21.95 92.79
N THR A 22 -57.76 23.14 93.29
CA THR A 22 -56.69 23.95 92.71
C THR A 22 -55.31 23.32 92.87
N ALA A 23 -55.05 22.66 94.00
CA ALA A 23 -53.81 21.91 94.21
C ALA A 23 -53.73 20.68 93.28
N ALA A 24 -54.82 19.93 93.14
CA ALA A 24 -54.89 18.81 92.20
C ALA A 24 -54.73 19.28 90.74
N GLN A 25 -55.37 20.39 90.36
CA GLN A 25 -55.21 21.02 89.05
C GLN A 25 -53.79 21.50 88.80
N ALA A 26 -53.12 22.09 89.80
CA ALA A 26 -51.72 22.51 89.70
C ALA A 26 -50.76 21.33 89.57
N VAL A 27 -51.02 20.21 90.28
CA VAL A 27 -50.24 18.97 90.15
C VAL A 27 -50.45 18.34 88.77
N VAL A 28 -51.68 18.30 88.26
CA VAL A 28 -51.96 17.81 86.90
C VAL A 28 -51.30 18.72 85.87
N LEU A 29 -51.35 20.04 86.03
CA LEU A 29 -50.66 20.96 85.13
C LEU A 29 -49.14 20.79 85.19
N ALA A 30 -48.57 20.57 86.37
CA ALA A 30 -47.14 20.32 86.53
C ALA A 30 -46.71 18.98 85.94
N LEU A 31 -47.55 17.94 86.04
CA LEU A 31 -47.29 16.63 85.41
C LEU A 31 -47.45 16.69 83.89
N VAL A 32 -48.44 17.42 83.39
CA VAL A 32 -48.64 17.62 81.94
C VAL A 32 -47.51 18.49 81.38
N ALA A 33 -47.20 19.63 82.01
CA ALA A 33 -46.13 20.52 81.58
C ALA A 33 -44.74 19.87 81.74
N GLY A 34 -44.49 19.16 82.83
CA GLY A 34 -43.25 18.41 83.05
C GLY A 34 -43.13 17.21 82.10
N GLY A 35 -44.23 16.50 81.86
CA GLY A 35 -44.30 15.37 80.93
C GLY A 35 -44.10 15.80 79.47
N THR A 36 -44.71 16.90 79.03
CA THR A 36 -44.50 17.45 77.68
C THR A 36 -43.10 18.04 77.50
N SER A 37 -42.53 18.67 78.54
CA SER A 37 -41.16 19.20 78.48
C SER A 37 -40.11 18.08 78.45
N ALA A 38 -40.30 17.02 79.25
CA ALA A 38 -39.44 15.84 79.21
C ALA A 38 -39.56 15.10 77.86
N PHE A 39 -40.76 14.99 77.31
CA PHE A 39 -41.01 14.42 75.98
C PHE A 39 -40.31 15.23 74.88
N ALA A 40 -40.38 16.57 74.95
CA ALA A 40 -39.68 17.45 74.03
C ALA A 40 -38.14 17.34 74.14
N ALA A 41 -37.56 16.93 75.28
CA ALA A 41 -36.11 16.77 75.44
C ALA A 41 -35.58 15.36 75.08
N MET A 42 -36.47 14.42 74.71
CA MET A 42 -36.12 13.03 74.44
C MET A 42 -35.91 12.70 72.96
N HIS A 43 -36.37 13.56 72.04
CA HIS A 43 -36.10 13.36 70.62
C HIS A 43 -34.62 13.61 70.29
N LYS A 44 -34.14 12.93 69.26
CA LYS A 44 -32.82 13.09 68.68
C LYS A 44 -32.98 13.78 67.33
N ASP A 45 -32.07 14.70 67.01
CA ASP A 45 -31.91 15.26 65.67
C ASP A 45 -30.71 14.57 65.04
N VAL A 46 -30.95 13.76 64.00
CA VAL A 46 -29.92 12.99 63.32
C VAL A 46 -29.84 13.47 61.88
N THR A 47 -28.64 13.78 61.40
CA THR A 47 -28.43 14.14 60.00
C THR A 47 -28.21 12.85 59.21
N VAL A 48 -29.08 12.62 58.24
CA VAL A 48 -29.01 11.49 57.32
C VAL A 48 -28.60 12.02 55.96
N ASP A 49 -27.44 11.62 55.46
CA ASP A 49 -27.01 11.89 54.10
C ASP A 49 -27.59 10.81 53.18
N VAL A 50 -28.60 11.17 52.39
CA VAL A 50 -29.27 10.30 51.41
C VAL A 50 -28.79 10.68 50.01
N ASP A 51 -28.00 9.81 49.40
CA ASP A 51 -27.43 10.02 48.06
C ASP A 51 -26.73 11.38 47.83
N GLY A 52 -26.07 11.91 48.85
CA GLY A 52 -25.37 13.21 48.82
C GLY A 52 -26.26 14.39 49.25
N THR A 53 -27.51 14.14 49.63
CA THR A 53 -28.44 15.16 50.14
C THR A 53 -28.64 14.99 51.65
N GLU A 54 -28.31 16.03 52.41
CA GLU A 54 -28.51 16.02 53.87
C GLU A 54 -29.99 16.22 54.24
N VAL A 55 -30.52 15.29 55.02
CA VAL A 55 -31.88 15.29 55.59
C VAL A 55 -31.78 15.27 57.10
N ASN A 56 -32.42 16.23 57.78
CA ASN A 56 -32.47 16.23 59.24
C ASN A 56 -33.72 15.48 59.72
N VAL A 57 -33.50 14.37 60.42
CA VAL A 57 -34.57 13.48 60.90
C VAL A 57 -34.72 13.59 62.41
N ARG A 58 -35.95 13.84 62.86
CA ARG A 58 -36.32 13.82 64.27
C ARG A 58 -36.91 12.47 64.64
N THR A 59 -36.27 11.78 65.57
CA THR A 59 -36.73 10.44 65.99
C THR A 59 -36.58 10.22 67.50
N PHE A 60 -37.43 9.34 68.03
CA PHE A 60 -37.30 8.77 69.38
C PHE A 60 -36.63 7.39 69.37
N GLY A 61 -36.33 6.89 68.16
CA GLY A 61 -35.68 5.63 67.88
C GLY A 61 -34.33 5.45 68.56
N ARG A 62 -33.95 4.19 68.77
CA ARG A 62 -32.64 3.85 69.35
C ARG A 62 -31.63 3.39 68.31
N THR A 63 -32.09 2.95 67.15
CA THR A 63 -31.26 2.34 66.10
C THR A 63 -31.27 3.16 64.81
N VAL A 64 -30.36 2.85 63.89
CA VAL A 64 -30.35 3.44 62.54
C VAL A 64 -31.66 3.12 61.79
N ALA A 65 -32.18 1.90 61.89
CA ALA A 65 -33.47 1.54 61.29
C ALA A 65 -34.62 2.44 61.77
N ASP A 66 -34.67 2.77 63.07
CA ASP A 66 -35.69 3.68 63.61
C ASP A 66 -35.53 5.13 63.11
N VAL A 67 -34.29 5.56 62.81
CA VAL A 67 -34.02 6.88 62.21
C VAL A 67 -34.53 6.89 60.78
N LEU A 68 -34.18 5.89 59.97
CA LEU A 68 -34.60 5.82 58.57
C LEU A 68 -36.13 5.73 58.44
N ALA A 69 -36.78 4.90 59.26
CA ALA A 69 -38.23 4.78 59.30
C ALA A 69 -38.94 6.09 59.71
N ALA A 70 -38.36 6.86 60.64
CA ALA A 70 -38.91 8.16 61.05
C ALA A 70 -38.72 9.26 59.99
N GLY A 71 -37.74 9.10 59.10
CA GLY A 71 -37.49 10.00 57.98
C GLY A 71 -38.18 9.59 56.67
N ASP A 72 -38.99 8.52 56.69
CA ASP A 72 -39.58 7.88 55.50
C ASP A 72 -38.52 7.53 54.43
N ILE A 73 -37.32 7.13 54.87
CA ILE A 73 -36.22 6.71 54.00
C ILE A 73 -36.28 5.18 53.87
N GLU A 74 -36.73 4.72 52.71
CA GLU A 74 -36.75 3.31 52.38
C GLU A 74 -35.35 2.83 52.01
N VAL A 75 -35.00 1.63 52.45
CA VAL A 75 -33.74 0.97 52.08
C VAL A 75 -34.02 -0.49 51.72
N THR A 76 -33.30 -0.98 50.73
CA THR A 76 -33.44 -2.30 50.13
C THR A 76 -32.15 -3.11 50.23
N GLU A 77 -32.23 -4.38 49.84
CA GLU A 77 -31.04 -5.22 49.73
C GLU A 77 -30.15 -4.71 48.58
N GLY A 78 -28.91 -4.34 48.90
CA GLY A 78 -27.96 -3.74 47.95
C GLY A 78 -27.68 -2.25 48.20
N ASP A 79 -28.39 -1.62 49.13
CA ASP A 79 -28.11 -0.26 49.60
C ASP A 79 -27.00 -0.26 50.66
N LEU A 80 -26.17 0.78 50.66
CA LEU A 80 -25.19 1.02 51.71
C LEU A 80 -25.84 1.84 52.82
N VAL A 81 -25.87 1.30 54.02
CA VAL A 81 -26.27 2.03 55.23
C VAL A 81 -25.15 2.00 56.26
N ALA A 82 -24.62 3.17 56.62
CA ALA A 82 -23.54 3.31 57.58
C ALA A 82 -23.88 4.38 58.64
N PRO A 83 -23.84 4.07 59.95
CA PRO A 83 -23.67 2.74 60.55
C PRO A 83 -24.79 1.76 60.16
N GLY A 84 -24.60 0.45 60.40
CA GLY A 84 -25.58 -0.59 60.04
C GLY A 84 -26.95 -0.43 60.74
N LEU A 85 -28.00 -1.04 60.17
CA LEU A 85 -29.39 -0.83 60.58
C LEU A 85 -29.69 -1.09 62.06
N ASP A 86 -28.99 -2.05 62.67
CA ASP A 86 -29.14 -2.44 64.08
C ASP A 86 -28.29 -1.59 65.05
N GLN A 87 -27.39 -0.76 64.51
CA GLN A 87 -26.46 0.01 65.31
C GLN A 87 -27.17 1.12 66.11
N PRO A 88 -26.75 1.37 67.36
CA PRO A 88 -27.34 2.40 68.18
C PRO A 88 -27.00 3.79 67.65
N VAL A 89 -27.98 4.70 67.66
CA VAL A 89 -27.79 6.09 67.24
C VAL A 89 -27.85 7.04 68.44
N GLY A 90 -26.83 7.88 68.58
CA GLY A 90 -26.72 8.91 69.63
C GLY A 90 -27.65 10.11 69.42
N ARG A 91 -27.56 11.12 70.30
CA ARG A 91 -28.34 12.38 70.15
C ARG A 91 -27.89 13.25 68.96
N THR A 92 -26.64 13.09 68.56
CA THR A 92 -26.01 13.69 67.39
C THR A 92 -25.24 12.57 66.69
N GLY A 93 -25.53 12.37 65.41
CA GLY A 93 -24.90 11.32 64.62
C GLY A 93 -25.13 11.59 63.14
N GLN A 94 -24.24 11.06 62.32
CA GLN A 94 -24.38 11.05 60.88
C GLN A 94 -24.74 9.64 60.45
N VAL A 95 -25.82 9.50 59.71
CA VAL A 95 -26.19 8.26 59.02
C VAL A 95 -26.00 8.52 57.54
N VAL A 96 -25.35 7.60 56.84
CA VAL A 96 -25.19 7.67 55.39
C VAL A 96 -26.01 6.56 54.76
N VAL A 97 -26.85 6.94 53.81
CA VAL A 97 -27.59 6.03 52.94
C VAL A 97 -27.14 6.27 51.50
N ARG A 98 -26.75 5.21 50.82
CA ARG A 98 -26.53 5.21 49.37
C ARG A 98 -27.37 4.12 48.72
N HIS A 99 -28.25 4.51 47.83
CA HIS A 99 -29.08 3.56 47.12
C HIS A 99 -28.28 2.87 46.02
N GLY A 100 -28.37 1.54 46.00
CA GLY A 100 -27.76 0.68 45.01
C GLY A 100 -28.51 0.75 43.69
N ARG A 101 -27.77 0.74 42.58
CA ARG A 101 -28.33 0.67 41.24
C ARG A 101 -27.44 -0.13 40.32
N GLU A 102 -28.06 -0.78 39.34
CA GLU A 102 -27.37 -1.39 38.21
C GLU A 102 -27.04 -0.33 37.16
N ILE A 103 -25.81 -0.34 36.68
CA ILE A 103 -25.33 0.55 35.62
C ILE A 103 -24.73 -0.27 34.48
N ASP A 104 -24.95 0.20 33.26
CA ASP A 104 -24.32 -0.38 32.07
C ASP A 104 -22.98 0.29 31.83
N VAL A 105 -21.92 -0.52 31.84
CA VAL A 105 -20.55 -0.11 31.61
C VAL A 105 -20.02 -0.84 30.38
N GLU A 106 -19.28 -0.16 29.52
CA GLU A 106 -18.56 -0.78 28.41
C GLU A 106 -17.07 -0.59 28.63
N VAL A 107 -16.35 -1.66 28.98
CA VAL A 107 -14.91 -1.61 29.20
C VAL A 107 -14.21 -2.16 27.95
N ASP A 108 -13.45 -1.31 27.27
CA ASP A 108 -12.71 -1.66 26.05
C ASP A 108 -13.59 -2.32 24.97
N GLY A 109 -14.81 -1.81 24.79
CA GLY A 109 -15.78 -2.33 23.83
C GLY A 109 -16.59 -3.54 24.32
N ARG A 110 -16.38 -4.01 25.55
CA ARG A 110 -17.11 -5.14 26.14
C ARG A 110 -18.19 -4.64 27.10
N PRO A 111 -19.49 -4.84 26.78
CA PRO A 111 -20.58 -4.44 27.66
C PRO A 111 -20.66 -5.34 28.91
N GLN A 112 -20.97 -4.73 30.05
CA GLN A 112 -21.20 -5.38 31.33
C GLN A 112 -22.20 -4.56 32.17
N SER A 113 -22.97 -5.23 33.01
CA SER A 113 -23.87 -4.58 33.96
C SER A 113 -23.30 -4.75 35.37
N VAL A 114 -23.19 -3.64 36.10
CA VAL A 114 -22.48 -3.56 37.39
C VAL A 114 -23.40 -2.93 38.41
N TRP A 115 -23.52 -3.56 39.58
CA TRP A 115 -24.19 -2.96 40.73
C TRP A 115 -23.25 -2.00 41.46
N THR A 116 -23.71 -0.79 41.75
CA THR A 116 -22.90 0.24 42.44
C THR A 116 -23.76 1.12 43.34
N THR A 117 -23.14 1.64 44.41
CA THR A 117 -23.70 2.69 45.27
C THR A 117 -23.07 4.06 45.03
N ALA A 118 -22.16 4.17 44.06
CA ALA A 118 -21.45 5.39 43.72
C ALA A 118 -22.40 6.52 43.31
N LEU A 119 -22.10 7.75 43.71
CA LEU A 119 -22.85 8.94 43.28
C LEU A 119 -22.26 9.51 41.99
N THR A 120 -20.95 9.41 41.83
CA THR A 120 -20.23 9.96 40.67
C THR A 120 -19.57 8.89 39.80
N VAL A 121 -19.36 9.22 38.53
CA VAL A 121 -18.64 8.35 37.58
C VAL A 121 -17.25 7.99 38.11
N GLY A 122 -16.57 8.91 38.79
CA GLY A 122 -15.26 8.68 39.40
C GLY A 122 -15.30 7.58 40.46
N GLU A 123 -16.26 7.65 41.38
CA GLU A 123 -16.48 6.62 42.41
C GLU A 123 -16.83 5.26 41.81
N ALA A 124 -17.73 5.21 40.81
CA ALA A 124 -18.13 3.97 40.16
C ALA A 124 -16.95 3.28 39.46
N VAL A 125 -16.07 4.07 38.83
CA VAL A 125 -14.87 3.55 38.15
C VAL A 125 -13.79 3.11 39.16
N GLU A 126 -13.70 3.75 40.32
CA GLU A 126 -12.83 3.31 41.41
C GLU A 126 -13.28 1.98 42.03
N GLU A 127 -14.59 1.76 42.18
CA GLU A 127 -15.15 0.46 42.61
C GLU A 127 -14.80 -0.67 41.63
N LEU A 128 -14.70 -0.36 40.33
CA LEU A 128 -14.23 -1.29 39.29
C LEU A 128 -12.71 -1.54 39.33
N GLY A 129 -11.96 -0.88 40.22
CA GLY A 129 -10.50 -0.99 40.32
C GLY A 129 -9.73 -0.21 39.26
N LEU A 130 -10.39 0.66 38.49
CA LEU A 130 -9.82 1.36 37.34
C LEU A 130 -9.38 2.78 37.71
N ARG A 131 -8.25 2.90 38.44
CA ARG A 131 -7.86 4.18 39.08
C ARG A 131 -7.23 5.18 38.12
N GLU A 132 -6.20 4.77 37.38
CA GLU A 132 -5.41 5.66 36.52
C GLU A 132 -5.32 5.13 35.07
N GLY A 133 -4.97 6.01 34.13
CA GLY A 133 -4.78 5.61 32.73
C GLY A 133 -6.06 5.16 32.03
N VAL A 134 -7.23 5.68 32.40
CA VAL A 134 -8.50 5.38 31.73
C VAL A 134 -9.13 6.64 31.15
N ARG A 135 -9.63 6.53 29.90
CA ARG A 135 -10.48 7.53 29.27
C ARG A 135 -11.95 7.14 29.50
N LEU A 136 -12.75 8.12 29.91
CA LEU A 136 -14.17 7.93 30.24
C LEU A 136 -15.05 8.68 29.26
N SER A 137 -16.25 8.16 28.95
CA SER A 137 -17.25 8.88 28.16
C SER A 137 -17.87 10.08 28.89
N ALA A 138 -17.70 10.15 30.20
CA ALA A 138 -18.24 11.21 31.07
C ALA A 138 -17.17 11.73 32.05
N SER A 139 -17.37 12.94 32.56
CA SER A 139 -16.51 13.51 33.62
C SER A 139 -16.57 12.64 34.87
N ARG A 140 -15.44 12.47 35.56
CA ARG A 140 -15.38 11.77 36.87
C ARG A 140 -16.30 12.40 37.92
N SER A 141 -16.55 13.71 37.84
CA SER A 141 -17.45 14.43 38.74
C SER A 141 -18.92 14.38 38.33
N ALA A 142 -19.25 13.81 37.17
CA ALA A 142 -20.64 13.71 36.72
C ALA A 142 -21.38 12.68 37.58
N ALA A 143 -22.66 12.94 37.86
CA ALA A 143 -23.52 11.97 38.51
C ALA A 143 -23.66 10.72 37.63
N VAL A 144 -23.67 9.54 38.25
CA VAL A 144 -23.88 8.28 37.51
C VAL A 144 -25.33 8.21 37.04
N GLY A 145 -25.52 8.36 35.73
CA GLY A 145 -26.83 8.35 35.07
C GLY A 145 -27.23 6.97 34.54
N ARG A 146 -28.24 6.95 33.65
CA ARG A 146 -28.73 5.75 32.96
C ARG A 146 -28.03 5.47 31.62
N ASP A 147 -27.19 6.40 31.18
CA ASP A 147 -26.44 6.25 29.93
C ASP A 147 -25.28 5.27 30.11
N VAL A 148 -24.93 4.55 29.04
CA VAL A 148 -23.81 3.60 29.07
C VAL A 148 -22.49 4.33 29.34
N LEU A 149 -21.85 3.98 30.45
CA LEU A 149 -20.54 4.50 30.81
C LEU A 149 -19.46 3.75 30.03
N ARG A 150 -18.81 4.40 29.06
CA ARG A 150 -17.70 3.79 28.32
C ARG A 150 -16.39 4.10 29.02
N VAL A 151 -15.63 3.04 29.25
CA VAL A 151 -14.32 3.08 29.89
C VAL A 151 -13.31 2.46 28.93
N SER A 152 -12.32 3.25 28.55
CA SER A 152 -11.25 2.85 27.67
C SER A 152 -9.95 2.83 28.45
N THR A 153 -9.37 1.64 28.62
CA THR A 153 -8.08 1.49 29.30
C THR A 153 -6.94 1.93 28.39
N GLN A 154 -5.95 2.59 28.96
CA GLN A 154 -4.72 2.90 28.25
C GLN A 154 -3.90 1.63 28.06
N LYS A 155 -3.43 1.43 26.83
CA LYS A 155 -2.70 0.25 26.37
C LYS A 155 -1.43 0.71 25.70
N THR A 156 -0.35 -0.02 25.93
CA THR A 156 0.89 0.10 25.18
C THR A 156 0.79 -0.77 23.93
N VAL A 157 1.15 -0.24 22.78
CA VAL A 157 1.17 -0.95 21.50
C VAL A 157 2.51 -0.70 20.82
N HIS A 158 3.10 -1.74 20.26
CA HIS A 158 4.37 -1.68 19.53
C HIS A 158 4.10 -1.81 18.03
N LEU A 159 4.31 -0.72 17.29
CA LEU A 159 4.13 -0.69 15.85
C LEU A 159 5.47 -0.93 15.18
N VAL A 160 5.56 -1.93 14.31
CA VAL A 160 6.75 -2.17 13.50
C VAL A 160 6.46 -1.66 12.10
N VAL A 161 7.09 -0.57 11.67
CA VAL A 161 6.89 0.06 10.37
C VAL A 161 8.22 0.08 9.63
N ASP A 162 8.29 -0.58 8.47
CA ASP A 162 9.51 -0.65 7.65
C ASP A 162 10.78 -1.10 8.42
N GLY A 163 10.58 -1.99 9.41
CA GLY A 163 11.65 -2.51 10.28
C GLY A 163 12.00 -1.64 11.48
N GLN A 164 11.39 -0.46 11.64
CA GLN A 164 11.54 0.40 12.82
C GLN A 164 10.39 0.16 13.80
N VAL A 165 10.73 0.06 15.10
CA VAL A 165 9.72 -0.04 16.17
C VAL A 165 9.34 1.36 16.66
N ILE A 166 8.03 1.60 16.74
CA ILE A 166 7.41 2.80 17.29
C ILE A 166 6.52 2.37 18.46
N ASP A 167 6.89 2.78 19.65
CA ASP A 167 6.08 2.55 20.85
C ASP A 167 4.97 3.60 20.92
N GLY A 168 3.74 3.12 21.04
CA GLY A 168 2.53 3.94 21.10
C GLY A 168 1.73 3.65 22.36
N VAL A 169 1.00 4.66 22.80
CA VAL A 169 0.06 4.54 23.91
C VAL A 169 -1.31 4.98 23.41
N THR A 170 -2.34 4.14 23.62
CA THR A 170 -3.69 4.36 23.07
C THR A 170 -4.78 3.93 24.03
N SER A 171 -5.94 4.57 23.96
CA SER A 171 -7.19 4.14 24.60
C SER A 171 -8.17 3.49 23.60
N GLY A 172 -7.74 3.24 22.36
CA GLY A 172 -8.56 2.56 21.36
C GLY A 172 -8.97 1.16 21.80
N SER A 173 -10.19 0.76 21.46
CA SER A 173 -10.70 -0.60 21.69
C SER A 173 -10.34 -1.55 20.55
N THR A 174 -10.07 -1.02 19.35
CA THR A 174 -9.67 -1.80 18.16
C THR A 174 -8.29 -1.39 17.64
N VAL A 175 -7.65 -2.26 16.85
CA VAL A 175 -6.38 -1.95 16.16
C VAL A 175 -6.52 -0.70 15.30
N ARG A 176 -7.63 -0.53 14.57
CA ARG A 176 -7.89 0.66 13.76
C ARG A 176 -7.88 1.94 14.59
N ASP A 177 -8.54 1.91 15.74
CA ASP A 177 -8.64 3.08 16.62
C ASP A 177 -7.29 3.38 17.28
N ALA A 178 -6.55 2.34 17.65
CA ALA A 178 -5.19 2.45 18.17
C ALA A 178 -4.25 3.14 17.17
N LEU A 179 -4.22 2.67 15.92
CA LEU A 179 -3.40 3.27 14.86
C LEU A 179 -3.78 4.73 14.60
N ARG A 180 -5.09 5.02 14.56
CA ARG A 180 -5.59 6.39 14.35
C ARG A 180 -5.18 7.34 15.47
N GLU A 181 -5.26 6.91 16.73
CA GLU A 181 -4.87 7.74 17.88
C GLU A 181 -3.36 7.97 17.94
N ILE A 182 -2.56 6.97 17.59
CA ILE A 182 -1.10 7.09 17.47
C ILE A 182 -0.70 7.99 16.28
N GLY A 183 -1.62 8.24 15.34
CA GLY A 183 -1.40 9.08 14.16
C GLY A 183 -0.80 8.32 12.98
N LEU A 184 -0.84 6.97 13.00
CA LEU A 184 -0.42 6.15 11.87
C LEU A 184 -1.58 6.02 10.88
N VAL A 185 -1.46 6.70 9.75
CA VAL A 185 -2.41 6.60 8.62
C VAL A 185 -1.96 5.47 7.70
N LEU A 186 -2.87 4.55 7.38
CA LEU A 186 -2.66 3.48 6.42
C LEU A 186 -3.20 3.89 5.05
N GLU A 187 -2.46 3.56 4.00
CA GLU A 187 -2.95 3.63 2.62
C GLU A 187 -3.72 2.36 2.25
N GLU A 188 -4.49 2.39 1.16
CA GLU A 188 -5.37 1.27 0.77
C GLU A 188 -4.61 -0.04 0.56
N ALA A 189 -3.38 0.03 0.06
CA ALA A 189 -2.56 -1.14 -0.24
C ALA A 189 -1.66 -1.56 0.93
N ASP A 190 -1.59 -0.79 2.02
CA ASP A 190 -0.78 -1.14 3.19
C ASP A 190 -1.32 -2.41 3.86
N GLN A 191 -0.40 -3.23 4.38
CA GLN A 191 -0.76 -4.46 5.09
C GLN A 191 -0.47 -4.35 6.57
N VAL A 192 -1.34 -4.91 7.38
CA VAL A 192 -1.19 -5.02 8.84
C VAL A 192 -1.21 -6.48 9.26
N SER A 193 -0.36 -6.87 10.22
CA SER A 193 -0.31 -8.26 10.70
C SER A 193 -1.52 -8.67 11.54
N VAL A 194 -2.28 -7.69 12.04
CA VAL A 194 -3.46 -7.91 12.88
C VAL A 194 -4.67 -7.23 12.21
N PRO A 195 -5.84 -7.89 12.12
CA PRO A 195 -7.04 -7.27 11.56
C PRO A 195 -7.39 -5.94 12.23
N LEU A 196 -7.80 -4.96 11.44
CA LEU A 196 -8.09 -3.60 11.91
C LEU A 196 -9.26 -3.54 12.90
N ASP A 197 -10.18 -4.49 12.85
CA ASP A 197 -11.32 -4.65 13.76
C ASP A 197 -11.02 -5.54 14.97
N ALA A 198 -9.85 -6.16 15.05
CA ALA A 198 -9.44 -6.93 16.22
C ALA A 198 -9.29 -6.02 17.46
N ALA A 199 -9.52 -6.58 18.63
CA ALA A 199 -9.38 -5.86 19.90
C ALA A 199 -7.92 -5.41 20.12
N ALA A 200 -7.74 -4.15 20.49
CA ALA A 200 -6.45 -3.66 20.97
C ALA A 200 -6.23 -4.15 22.41
N VAL A 201 -5.11 -4.81 22.66
CA VAL A 201 -4.71 -5.30 23.99
C VAL A 201 -3.39 -4.65 24.41
N ASP A 202 -3.12 -4.61 25.71
CA ASP A 202 -1.85 -4.09 26.21
C ASP A 202 -0.66 -4.96 25.76
N GLY A 203 0.43 -4.32 25.35
CA GLY A 203 1.61 -4.97 24.77
C GLY A 203 1.42 -5.50 23.34
N LEU A 204 0.32 -5.16 22.65
CA LEU A 204 0.07 -5.65 21.29
C LEU A 204 1.18 -5.23 20.32
N VAL A 205 1.67 -6.17 19.51
CA VAL A 205 2.64 -5.90 18.43
C VAL A 205 1.92 -5.93 17.09
N VAL A 206 2.02 -4.84 16.32
CA VAL A 206 1.42 -4.73 14.98
C VAL A 206 2.53 -4.42 13.97
N LEU A 207 2.76 -5.33 13.03
CA LEU A 207 3.62 -5.09 11.88
C LEU A 207 2.80 -4.39 10.80
N VAL A 208 3.29 -3.25 10.34
CA VAL A 208 2.75 -2.48 9.21
C VAL A 208 3.76 -2.55 8.08
N THR A 209 3.31 -3.07 6.95
CA THR A 209 4.10 -3.16 5.73
C THR A 209 3.55 -2.15 4.73
N ARG A 210 4.36 -1.13 4.40
CA ARG A 210 3.96 -0.11 3.43
C ARG A 210 3.92 -0.69 2.02
N ALA A 211 2.86 -0.35 1.31
CA ALA A 211 2.78 -0.57 -0.12
C ALA A 211 3.16 0.71 -0.86
N VAL A 212 4.02 0.58 -1.86
CA VAL A 212 4.48 1.71 -2.67
C VAL A 212 4.37 1.33 -4.13
N THR A 213 3.82 2.25 -4.93
CA THR A 213 3.88 2.14 -6.39
C THR A 213 5.17 2.77 -6.89
N SER A 214 5.99 2.00 -7.59
CA SER A 214 7.24 2.46 -8.20
C SER A 214 7.21 2.33 -9.72
N GLY A 215 7.99 3.17 -10.42
CA GLY A 215 8.14 3.11 -11.87
C GLY A 215 9.42 2.40 -12.27
N GLU A 216 9.33 1.46 -13.22
CA GLU A 216 10.50 0.84 -13.85
C GLU A 216 10.43 1.02 -15.37
N THR A 217 11.54 1.38 -16.00
CA THR A 217 11.62 1.51 -17.47
C THR A 217 12.58 0.47 -18.03
N VAL A 218 12.09 -0.32 -18.98
CA VAL A 218 12.89 -1.33 -19.70
C VAL A 218 12.97 -0.95 -21.18
N THR A 219 14.17 -0.99 -21.75
CA THR A 219 14.40 -0.78 -23.18
C THR A 219 14.81 -2.08 -23.84
N GLU A 220 14.05 -2.50 -24.85
CA GLU A 220 14.28 -3.72 -25.62
C GLU A 220 14.53 -3.40 -27.10
N ALA A 221 15.34 -4.21 -27.76
CA ALA A 221 15.60 -4.07 -29.19
C ALA A 221 14.41 -4.58 -30.01
N VAL A 222 13.96 -3.79 -30.99
CA VAL A 222 12.94 -4.21 -31.96
C VAL A 222 13.66 -4.73 -33.20
N PRO A 223 13.50 -6.01 -33.57
CA PRO A 223 14.14 -6.55 -34.77
C PRO A 223 13.66 -5.81 -36.01
N PHE A 224 14.53 -5.72 -37.02
CA PHE A 224 14.19 -5.16 -38.32
C PHE A 224 13.86 -6.27 -39.30
N GLU A 225 12.99 -5.97 -40.26
CA GLU A 225 12.68 -6.90 -41.34
C GLU A 225 13.62 -6.71 -42.54
N VAL A 226 13.79 -7.77 -43.33
CA VAL A 226 14.54 -7.73 -44.59
C VAL A 226 13.55 -7.61 -45.74
N GLN A 227 13.65 -6.53 -46.51
CA GLN A 227 12.88 -6.31 -47.74
C GLN A 227 13.74 -6.68 -48.95
N GLU A 228 13.26 -7.63 -49.74
CA GLU A 228 13.90 -8.03 -50.99
C GLU A 228 13.28 -7.27 -52.16
N ILE A 229 14.12 -6.68 -53.01
CA ILE A 229 13.70 -5.98 -54.22
C ILE A 229 14.37 -6.65 -55.41
N GLU A 230 13.57 -7.11 -56.36
CA GLU A 230 14.08 -7.71 -57.58
C GLU A 230 14.88 -6.70 -58.41
N ASP A 231 15.98 -7.17 -58.98
CA ASP A 231 16.91 -6.38 -59.76
C ASP A 231 17.26 -7.09 -61.07
N PRO A 232 16.70 -6.64 -62.20
CA PRO A 232 16.92 -7.27 -63.50
C PRO A 232 18.31 -7.03 -64.06
N THR A 233 19.14 -6.20 -63.41
CA THR A 233 20.55 -6.02 -63.79
C THR A 233 21.48 -6.97 -63.05
N LEU A 234 21.07 -7.45 -61.88
CA LEU A 234 21.86 -8.36 -61.06
C LEU A 234 21.57 -9.80 -61.47
N VAL A 235 22.64 -10.57 -61.70
CA VAL A 235 22.53 -11.97 -62.11
C VAL A 235 21.76 -12.79 -61.07
N LYS A 236 20.83 -13.62 -61.55
CA LYS A 236 20.02 -14.53 -60.73
C LYS A 236 20.87 -15.34 -59.76
N GLY A 237 20.43 -15.38 -58.50
CA GLY A 237 21.14 -16.05 -57.40
C GLY A 237 22.08 -15.15 -56.60
N ASN A 238 22.43 -13.96 -57.10
CA ASN A 238 23.19 -12.98 -56.31
C ASN A 238 22.26 -12.07 -55.49
N LYS A 239 22.74 -11.70 -54.29
CA LYS A 239 22.07 -10.75 -53.40
C LYS A 239 23.04 -9.65 -52.98
N VAL A 240 22.59 -8.40 -53.00
CA VAL A 240 23.39 -7.25 -52.57
C VAL A 240 22.60 -6.39 -51.60
N VAL A 241 23.17 -6.11 -50.42
CA VAL A 241 22.57 -5.19 -49.45
C VAL A 241 22.67 -3.77 -49.99
N LYS A 242 21.51 -3.15 -50.28
CA LYS A 242 21.39 -1.74 -50.67
C LYS A 242 21.43 -0.84 -49.43
N ASN A 243 20.59 -1.16 -48.44
CA ASN A 243 20.52 -0.45 -47.16
C ASN A 243 20.68 -1.46 -46.03
N ALA A 244 21.63 -1.26 -45.13
CA ALA A 244 21.80 -2.11 -43.96
C ALA A 244 20.66 -1.85 -42.95
N GLY A 245 20.07 -2.92 -42.43
CA GLY A 245 19.03 -2.82 -41.42
C GLY A 245 19.59 -2.39 -40.07
N ARG A 246 18.76 -1.75 -39.26
CA ARG A 246 19.09 -1.37 -37.89
C ARG A 246 17.93 -1.69 -36.97
N ALA A 247 18.22 -2.35 -35.86
CA ALA A 247 17.21 -2.63 -34.85
C ALA A 247 16.67 -1.32 -34.29
N GLY A 248 15.35 -1.29 -34.09
CA GLY A 248 14.70 -0.23 -33.35
C GLY A 248 14.85 -0.41 -31.85
N GLN A 249 14.20 0.45 -31.08
CA GLN A 249 14.11 0.35 -29.63
C GLN A 249 12.67 0.58 -29.21
N ARG A 250 12.21 -0.27 -28.28
CA ARG A 250 10.95 -0.11 -27.59
C ARG A 250 11.24 0.12 -26.12
N THR A 251 10.68 1.18 -25.59
CA THR A 251 10.78 1.51 -24.17
C THR A 251 9.43 1.27 -23.54
N THR A 252 9.40 0.38 -22.55
CA THR A 252 8.20 0.03 -21.79
C THR A 252 8.37 0.49 -20.36
N THR A 253 7.46 1.34 -19.91
CA THR A 253 7.36 1.81 -18.52
C THR A 253 6.34 0.94 -17.80
N TYR A 254 6.75 0.38 -16.68
CA TYR A 254 5.95 -0.47 -15.81
C TYR A 254 5.60 0.27 -14.52
N SER A 255 4.38 0.06 -14.04
CA SER A 255 3.99 0.31 -12.65
C SER A 255 4.26 -0.95 -11.87
N LEU A 256 5.05 -0.83 -10.80
CA LEU A 256 5.36 -1.92 -9.88
C LEU A 256 4.61 -1.71 -8.57
N ASP A 257 3.83 -2.71 -8.17
CA ASP A 257 3.24 -2.75 -6.84
C ASP A 257 4.25 -3.43 -5.92
N VAL A 258 4.80 -2.67 -4.97
CA VAL A 258 5.86 -3.13 -4.06
C VAL A 258 5.30 -3.17 -2.65
N VAL A 259 5.38 -4.34 -2.00
CA VAL A 259 4.98 -4.53 -0.60
C VAL A 259 6.18 -5.05 0.17
N GLY A 260 6.63 -4.32 1.19
CA GLY A 260 7.77 -4.73 2.01
C GLY A 260 9.08 -4.86 1.23
N GLY A 261 9.27 -4.03 0.20
CA GLY A 261 10.45 -4.05 -0.67
C GLY A 261 10.43 -5.15 -1.75
N VAL A 262 9.35 -5.94 -1.84
CA VAL A 262 9.21 -7.01 -2.84
C VAL A 262 8.15 -6.63 -3.87
N VAL A 263 8.46 -6.81 -5.16
CA VAL A 263 7.51 -6.60 -6.26
C VAL A 263 6.46 -7.72 -6.24
N VAL A 264 5.22 -7.38 -5.94
CA VAL A 264 4.07 -8.30 -5.91
C VAL A 264 3.18 -8.17 -7.14
N GLY A 265 3.25 -7.04 -7.83
CA GLY A 265 2.48 -6.75 -9.05
C GLY A 265 3.31 -5.95 -10.06
N ARG A 266 3.06 -6.20 -11.34
CA ARG A 266 3.68 -5.47 -12.45
C ARG A 266 2.66 -5.28 -13.55
N SER A 267 2.42 -4.03 -13.93
CA SER A 267 1.54 -3.67 -15.05
C SER A 267 2.22 -2.71 -16.01
N VAL A 268 1.87 -2.76 -17.29
CA VAL A 268 2.42 -1.84 -18.30
C VAL A 268 1.65 -0.53 -18.23
N LEU A 269 2.35 0.58 -17.97
CA LEU A 269 1.78 1.93 -18.03
C LEU A 269 1.82 2.48 -19.45
N ALA A 270 2.98 2.33 -20.10
CA ALA A 270 3.20 2.82 -21.45
C ALA A 270 4.21 1.91 -22.16
N SER A 271 4.01 1.70 -23.45
CA SER A 271 4.98 1.06 -24.32
C SER A 271 5.08 1.86 -25.60
N VAL A 272 6.25 2.43 -25.84
CA VAL A 272 6.49 3.33 -26.97
C VAL A 272 7.72 2.86 -27.73
N GLU A 273 7.58 2.78 -29.05
CA GLU A 273 8.73 2.61 -29.93
C GLU A 273 9.51 3.93 -29.98
N THR A 274 10.61 4.00 -29.24
CA THR A 274 11.44 5.21 -29.13
C THR A 274 12.34 5.40 -30.34
N VAL A 275 12.70 4.30 -31.01
CA VAL A 275 13.43 4.31 -32.27
C VAL A 275 12.82 3.27 -33.20
N ALA A 276 12.31 3.69 -34.36
CA ALA A 276 11.75 2.76 -35.33
C ALA A 276 12.86 1.88 -35.95
N PRO A 277 12.62 0.56 -36.16
CA PRO A 277 13.57 -0.27 -36.86
C PRO A 277 13.69 0.18 -38.32
N VAL A 278 14.90 0.15 -38.83
CA VAL A 278 15.18 0.44 -40.25
C VAL A 278 15.30 -0.90 -40.97
N HIS A 279 14.42 -1.13 -41.95
CA HIS A 279 14.46 -2.35 -42.76
C HIS A 279 15.80 -2.50 -43.50
N GLN A 280 16.28 -3.73 -43.57
CA GLN A 280 17.38 -4.06 -44.45
C GLN A 280 16.83 -4.24 -45.86
N VAL A 281 17.35 -3.48 -46.83
CA VAL A 281 16.94 -3.63 -48.23
C VAL A 281 17.99 -4.43 -48.97
N VAL A 282 17.59 -5.58 -49.52
CA VAL A 282 18.44 -6.49 -50.30
C VAL A 282 17.95 -6.52 -51.73
N ARG A 283 18.81 -6.18 -52.69
CA ARG A 283 18.54 -6.40 -54.11
C ARG A 283 18.80 -7.85 -54.45
N VAL A 284 17.82 -8.53 -55.03
CA VAL A 284 17.93 -9.92 -55.47
C VAL A 284 17.96 -9.97 -56.98
N GLY A 285 18.98 -10.63 -57.53
CA GLY A 285 19.17 -10.67 -58.98
C GLY A 285 18.09 -11.50 -59.68
N THR A 286 17.58 -10.97 -60.78
CA THR A 286 16.66 -11.68 -61.69
C THR A 286 17.18 -11.75 -63.13
N ALA A 287 18.35 -11.17 -63.42
CA ALA A 287 18.96 -11.25 -64.74
C ALA A 287 19.38 -12.69 -65.04
N GLU A 288 18.89 -13.25 -66.14
CA GLU A 288 19.36 -14.54 -66.62
C GLU A 288 20.75 -14.42 -67.24
N LEU A 289 21.58 -15.43 -67.00
CA LEU A 289 22.88 -15.51 -67.66
C LEU A 289 22.66 -15.82 -69.15
N PRO A 290 23.54 -15.34 -70.04
CA PRO A 290 23.54 -15.77 -71.43
C PRO A 290 23.64 -17.30 -71.49
N ASP A 291 22.81 -17.92 -72.32
CA ASP A 291 22.80 -19.37 -72.50
C ASP A 291 24.21 -19.84 -72.91
N PRO A 292 24.86 -20.71 -72.13
CA PRO A 292 26.17 -21.27 -72.45
C PRO A 292 26.24 -21.90 -73.86
N ALA A 293 25.11 -22.42 -74.37
CA ALA A 293 25.03 -22.99 -75.72
C ALA A 293 25.19 -21.95 -76.85
N THR A 294 24.98 -20.66 -76.54
CA THR A 294 25.18 -19.55 -77.49
C THR A 294 26.62 -19.04 -77.53
N VAL A 295 27.50 -19.58 -76.69
CA VAL A 295 28.91 -19.16 -76.56
C VAL A 295 29.80 -19.88 -77.58
N ALA A 296 29.48 -19.72 -78.85
CA ALA A 296 30.37 -20.11 -79.95
C ALA A 296 31.41 -19.00 -80.15
N VAL A 297 32.70 -19.35 -79.95
CA VAL A 297 33.83 -18.45 -80.16
C VAL A 297 34.66 -18.92 -81.35
N GLU A 298 35.09 -18.00 -82.21
CA GLU A 298 35.90 -18.35 -83.38
C GLU A 298 37.29 -18.84 -82.94
N PRO A 299 37.78 -19.98 -83.48
CA PRO A 299 39.13 -20.47 -83.20
C PRO A 299 40.21 -19.42 -83.52
N GLY A 300 41.25 -19.35 -82.68
CA GLY A 300 42.36 -18.41 -82.86
C GLY A 300 42.11 -17.00 -82.31
N THR A 301 40.93 -16.71 -81.77
CA THR A 301 40.63 -15.44 -81.10
C THR A 301 41.09 -15.42 -79.65
N ALA A 302 41.22 -14.20 -79.09
CA ALA A 302 41.45 -14.02 -77.65
C ALA A 302 40.33 -14.65 -76.80
N GLN A 303 39.09 -14.69 -77.31
CA GLN A 303 37.95 -15.34 -76.67
C GLN A 303 38.14 -16.86 -76.59
N ALA A 304 38.56 -17.51 -77.67
CA ALA A 304 38.86 -18.95 -77.67
C ALA A 304 39.98 -19.31 -76.68
N MET A 305 41.05 -18.51 -76.65
CA MET A 305 42.13 -18.65 -75.68
C MET A 305 41.64 -18.44 -74.24
N GLY A 306 40.80 -17.42 -74.02
CA GLY A 306 40.16 -17.17 -72.73
C GLY A 306 39.29 -18.33 -72.26
N LYS A 307 38.55 -18.97 -73.18
CA LYS A 307 37.71 -20.14 -72.90
C LYS A 307 38.54 -21.32 -72.43
N GLU A 308 39.60 -21.65 -73.16
CA GLU A 308 40.52 -22.73 -72.80
C GLU A 308 41.19 -22.47 -71.44
N MET A 309 41.67 -21.24 -71.22
CA MET A 309 42.33 -20.87 -69.97
C MET A 309 41.38 -20.82 -68.76
N ALA A 310 40.10 -20.49 -68.98
CA ALA A 310 39.05 -20.58 -67.96
C ALA A 310 38.73 -22.05 -67.65
N ALA A 311 38.55 -22.89 -68.67
CA ALA A 311 38.32 -24.32 -68.50
C ALA A 311 39.45 -25.02 -67.74
N ALA A 312 40.71 -24.66 -68.02
CA ALA A 312 41.88 -25.15 -67.29
C ALA A 312 41.88 -24.81 -65.79
N ARG A 313 41.06 -23.84 -65.37
CA ARG A 313 40.85 -23.45 -63.95
C ARG A 313 39.60 -24.08 -63.33
N GLY A 314 38.95 -25.01 -64.03
CA GLY A 314 37.70 -25.64 -63.59
C GLY A 314 36.46 -24.78 -63.82
N TRP A 315 36.55 -23.72 -64.62
CA TRP A 315 35.41 -22.86 -64.98
C TRP A 315 34.81 -23.32 -66.31
N GLY A 316 33.61 -23.90 -66.26
CA GLY A 316 32.88 -24.40 -67.42
C GLY A 316 32.28 -23.29 -68.30
N ASP A 317 31.50 -23.70 -69.29
CA ASP A 317 30.87 -22.79 -70.27
C ASP A 317 29.95 -21.75 -69.61
N ASP A 318 29.36 -22.08 -68.46
CA ASP A 318 28.55 -21.19 -67.64
C ASP A 318 29.35 -19.99 -67.10
N GLN A 319 30.54 -20.25 -66.55
CA GLN A 319 31.43 -19.20 -66.08
C GLN A 319 32.05 -18.43 -67.23
N PHE A 320 32.37 -19.12 -68.33
CA PHE A 320 32.91 -18.47 -69.51
C PHE A 320 31.89 -17.51 -70.15
N ALA A 321 30.59 -17.82 -70.14
CA ALA A 321 29.54 -16.89 -70.59
C ALA A 321 29.60 -15.55 -69.83
N CYS A 322 29.76 -15.60 -68.50
CA CYS A 322 29.94 -14.41 -67.67
C CYS A 322 31.23 -13.65 -67.98
N LEU A 323 32.34 -14.38 -68.17
CA LEU A 323 33.62 -13.79 -68.54
C LEU A 323 33.54 -13.08 -69.90
N LEU A 324 32.87 -13.71 -70.86
CA LEU A 324 32.64 -13.19 -72.20
C LEU A 324 31.89 -11.87 -72.13
N SER A 325 30.76 -11.81 -71.41
CA SER A 325 30.02 -10.57 -71.20
C SER A 325 30.84 -9.50 -70.48
N LEU A 326 31.58 -9.88 -69.43
CA LEU A 326 32.42 -8.97 -68.67
C LEU A 326 33.47 -8.32 -69.57
N TRP A 327 34.34 -9.11 -70.22
CA TRP A 327 35.41 -8.55 -71.04
C TRP A 327 34.94 -7.99 -72.40
N ASN A 328 33.76 -8.39 -72.88
CA ASN A 328 33.09 -7.65 -73.96
C ASN A 328 32.77 -6.22 -73.53
N LYS A 329 32.22 -6.04 -72.32
CA LYS A 329 31.93 -4.71 -71.75
C LYS A 329 33.21 -3.92 -71.48
N GLU A 330 34.26 -4.56 -70.96
CA GLU A 330 35.53 -3.88 -70.63
C GLU A 330 36.29 -3.40 -71.88
N SER A 331 36.57 -4.30 -72.84
CA SER A 331 37.48 -4.01 -73.95
C SER A 331 37.01 -4.49 -75.32
N GLY A 332 35.96 -5.32 -75.37
CA GLY A 332 35.63 -6.10 -76.55
C GLY A 332 36.68 -7.18 -76.85
N TRP A 333 37.37 -7.70 -75.82
CA TRP A 333 38.47 -8.67 -75.95
C TRP A 333 39.70 -8.20 -76.75
N ARG A 334 39.88 -6.88 -76.89
CA ARG A 334 41.03 -6.32 -77.60
C ARG A 334 42.23 -6.18 -76.67
N TRP A 335 43.33 -6.85 -76.99
CA TRP A 335 44.58 -6.80 -76.22
C TRP A 335 45.25 -5.43 -76.21
N ASN A 336 44.97 -4.60 -77.22
CA ASN A 336 45.48 -3.24 -77.36
C ASN A 336 44.47 -2.16 -76.95
N ALA A 337 43.35 -2.54 -76.29
CA ALA A 337 42.38 -1.57 -75.82
C ALA A 337 42.99 -0.70 -74.71
N GLU A 338 43.03 0.60 -74.93
CA GLU A 338 43.49 1.59 -73.95
C GLU A 338 42.40 2.64 -73.73
N ASN A 339 41.95 2.78 -72.48
CA ASN A 339 41.04 3.85 -72.10
C ASN A 339 41.85 5.14 -71.91
N ARG A 340 41.73 6.09 -72.84
CA ARG A 340 42.51 7.35 -72.84
C ARG A 340 42.30 8.21 -71.60
N SER A 341 41.14 8.11 -70.96
CA SER A 341 40.81 8.94 -69.79
C SER A 341 41.37 8.36 -68.49
N SER A 342 41.36 7.03 -68.32
CA SER A 342 41.80 6.36 -67.09
C SER A 342 43.19 5.72 -67.16
N GLY A 343 43.69 5.42 -68.37
CA GLY A 343 44.91 4.63 -68.58
C GLY A 343 44.73 3.12 -68.37
N ALA A 344 43.49 2.63 -68.23
CA ALA A 344 43.21 1.19 -68.16
C ALA A 344 43.58 0.51 -69.49
N TYR A 345 44.20 -0.68 -69.42
CA TYR A 345 44.80 -1.33 -70.59
C TYR A 345 44.48 -2.82 -70.72
N GLY A 346 44.34 -3.27 -71.97
CA GLY A 346 44.27 -4.68 -72.36
C GLY A 346 42.89 -5.31 -72.19
N ILE A 347 42.82 -6.62 -72.43
CA ILE A 347 41.58 -7.41 -72.37
C ILE A 347 40.81 -7.19 -71.05
N PRO A 348 41.44 -7.32 -69.86
CA PRO A 348 40.74 -7.13 -68.59
C PRO A 348 40.65 -5.67 -68.13
N GLN A 349 41.08 -4.69 -68.96
CA GLN A 349 41.18 -3.26 -68.61
C GLN A 349 41.87 -3.03 -67.25
N SER A 350 43.08 -3.55 -67.10
CA SER A 350 43.85 -3.42 -65.85
C SER A 350 44.30 -1.97 -65.61
N LEU A 351 44.15 -1.48 -64.37
CA LEU A 351 44.55 -0.13 -63.95
C LEU A 351 45.49 -0.16 -62.72
N PRO A 352 46.75 0.30 -62.84
CA PRO A 352 47.48 0.54 -64.09
C PRO A 352 47.77 -0.78 -64.83
N GLY A 353 47.87 -0.73 -66.16
CA GLY A 353 48.16 -1.89 -67.00
C GLY A 353 49.43 -2.66 -66.62
N SER A 354 50.41 -1.98 -66.03
CA SER A 354 51.67 -2.56 -65.56
C SER A 354 51.51 -3.66 -64.50
N LYS A 355 50.34 -3.75 -63.83
CA LYS A 355 50.05 -4.86 -62.92
C LYS A 355 50.11 -6.22 -63.62
N MET A 356 49.84 -6.27 -64.92
CA MET A 356 49.91 -7.51 -65.71
C MET A 356 51.34 -8.04 -65.87
N ALA A 357 52.36 -7.25 -65.56
CA ALA A 357 53.75 -7.69 -65.58
C ALA A 357 54.04 -8.87 -64.63
N SER A 358 53.21 -9.08 -63.60
CA SER A 358 53.34 -10.23 -62.72
C SER A 358 53.01 -11.57 -63.39
N ALA A 359 52.26 -11.55 -64.50
CA ALA A 359 51.99 -12.75 -65.30
C ALA A 359 53.01 -12.95 -66.42
N GLY A 360 53.75 -11.90 -66.82
CA GLY A 360 54.75 -11.95 -67.87
C GLY A 360 55.22 -10.55 -68.29
N ALA A 361 56.50 -10.42 -68.65
CA ALA A 361 57.10 -9.14 -69.06
C ALA A 361 56.53 -8.58 -70.37
N ASP A 362 55.90 -9.43 -71.19
CA ASP A 362 55.31 -9.13 -72.51
C ASP A 362 53.82 -8.73 -72.45
N TRP A 363 53.30 -8.43 -71.25
CA TRP A 363 51.89 -8.13 -70.98
C TRP A 363 51.27 -7.06 -71.89
N ARG A 364 52.07 -6.14 -72.44
CA ARG A 364 51.57 -5.06 -73.30
C ARG A 364 51.12 -5.56 -74.67
N THR A 365 51.66 -6.67 -75.15
CA THR A 365 51.41 -7.17 -76.52
C THR A 365 50.89 -8.60 -76.56
N ASN A 366 50.95 -9.33 -75.45
CA ASN A 366 50.55 -10.74 -75.42
C ASN A 366 49.16 -10.93 -74.78
N PRO A 367 48.13 -11.31 -75.57
CA PRO A 367 46.79 -11.58 -75.03
C PRO A 367 46.78 -12.74 -74.02
N ALA A 368 47.62 -13.76 -74.17
CA ALA A 368 47.69 -14.87 -73.21
C ALA A 368 48.13 -14.39 -71.82
N THR A 369 49.14 -13.51 -71.78
CA THR A 369 49.63 -12.89 -70.53
C THR A 369 48.53 -12.05 -69.88
N GLN A 370 47.81 -11.25 -70.67
CA GLN A 370 46.69 -10.43 -70.17
C GLN A 370 45.52 -11.27 -69.64
N ILE A 371 45.14 -12.32 -70.36
CA ILE A 371 44.09 -13.27 -69.97
C ILE A 371 44.50 -14.01 -68.70
N SER A 372 45.73 -14.54 -68.63
CA SER A 372 46.23 -15.27 -67.45
C SER A 372 46.15 -14.40 -66.19
N TRP A 373 46.62 -13.15 -66.30
CA TRP A 373 46.53 -12.19 -65.21
C TRP A 373 45.08 -11.86 -64.84
N GLY A 374 44.24 -11.57 -65.83
CA GLY A 374 42.83 -11.21 -65.61
C GLY A 374 42.03 -12.33 -64.95
N LEU A 375 42.22 -13.58 -65.37
CA LEU A 375 41.61 -14.76 -64.73
C LEU A 375 42.11 -14.94 -63.30
N GLY A 376 43.42 -14.75 -63.05
CA GLY A 376 43.98 -14.80 -61.70
C GLY A 376 43.43 -13.69 -60.79
N TYR A 377 43.27 -12.48 -61.31
CA TYR A 377 42.64 -11.37 -60.59
C TYR A 377 41.18 -11.68 -60.26
N ILE A 378 40.42 -12.22 -61.21
CA ILE A 378 39.02 -12.61 -60.99
C ILE A 378 38.91 -13.68 -59.91
N ALA A 379 39.72 -14.73 -59.97
CA ALA A 379 39.76 -15.77 -58.95
C ALA A 379 40.06 -15.19 -57.56
N GLY A 380 41.09 -14.35 -57.46
CA GLY A 380 41.52 -13.78 -56.18
C GLY A 380 40.55 -12.75 -55.59
N ARG A 381 39.86 -11.96 -56.43
CA ARG A 381 39.03 -10.83 -55.97
C ARG A 381 37.54 -11.15 -55.89
N TYR A 382 37.05 -12.00 -56.78
CA TYR A 382 35.62 -12.27 -56.98
C TYR A 382 35.28 -13.78 -56.93
N GLY A 383 36.27 -14.66 -56.78
CA GLY A 383 36.10 -16.11 -56.73
C GLY A 383 35.89 -16.73 -58.12
N THR A 384 34.90 -16.25 -58.88
CA THR A 384 34.55 -16.78 -60.21
C THR A 384 34.25 -15.67 -61.22
N PRO A 385 34.29 -15.96 -62.55
CA PRO A 385 33.86 -15.02 -63.58
C PRO A 385 32.42 -14.53 -63.41
N CYS A 386 31.48 -15.39 -63.02
CA CYS A 386 30.12 -14.95 -62.73
C CYS A 386 30.05 -14.07 -61.47
N GLY A 387 30.88 -14.32 -60.46
CA GLY A 387 31.04 -13.42 -59.32
C GLY A 387 31.56 -12.04 -59.73
N ALA A 388 32.53 -11.99 -60.64
CA ALA A 388 33.08 -10.74 -61.18
C ALA A 388 32.06 -9.98 -62.05
N TRP A 389 31.32 -10.69 -62.91
CA TRP A 389 30.25 -10.11 -63.72
C TRP A 389 29.11 -9.56 -62.86
N ALA A 390 28.66 -10.33 -61.87
CA ALA A 390 27.65 -9.88 -60.91
C ALA A 390 28.11 -8.63 -60.15
N HIS A 391 29.39 -8.56 -59.77
CA HIS A 391 29.97 -7.36 -59.15
C HIS A 391 29.96 -6.15 -60.09
N SER A 392 30.35 -6.35 -61.36
CA SER A 392 30.33 -5.30 -62.40
C SER A 392 28.92 -4.76 -62.64
N GLN A 393 27.91 -5.64 -62.67
CA GLN A 393 26.52 -5.24 -62.84
C GLN A 393 25.95 -4.55 -61.58
N ALA A 394 26.25 -5.07 -60.39
CA ALA A 394 25.74 -4.51 -59.12
C ALA A 394 26.23 -3.09 -58.83
N LYS A 395 27.47 -2.77 -59.21
CA LYS A 395 28.08 -1.46 -58.94
C LYS A 395 27.51 -0.35 -59.82
N GLY A 396 27.03 -0.66 -61.03
CA GLY A 396 26.36 0.33 -61.90
C GLY A 396 27.23 1.53 -62.31
N TRP A 397 28.56 1.44 -62.23
CA TRP A 397 29.44 2.53 -62.68
C TRP A 397 29.48 2.57 -64.20
N TYR A 398 28.95 3.67 -64.74
CA TYR A 398 29.51 4.38 -65.89
C TYR A 398 30.03 5.72 -65.39
#